data_AF-A0A5J4WY15-F1
#
_entry.id   AF-A0A5J4WY15-F1
#
_cell.length_a   1.000
_cell.length_b   1.000
_cell.length_c   1.000
_cell.angle_alpha   90.00
_cell.angle_beta   90.00
_cell.angle_gamma   90.00
#
_symmetry.space_group_name_H-M   'P 1'
#
loop_
_entity.id
_entity.type
_entity.pdbx_description
1 polymer ?
#
loop_
_entity_poly.entity_id
_entity_poly.type
_entity_poly.pdbx_seq_one_letter_code
_entity_poly.pdbx_strand_id
1 'polypeptide(L)'
;MSVLKPEITFVPMPMIKIEKRTRYDIIFLGQEDISALKSPATLSFIESTSRYIVKFISSILYSQDNLEHQQKKKTELLFLKIKNFFCYLRQFASITGSELVYTTFLVQKLIESENQDFCEDKNIITITDKNMGTVLICAVILAMKMIQDVVEYKNCWFAKAFGMNLDLLNLSEIAFFNQLNFSIALERKQFIRLYSQIIQTSES
;
A
#
# COMPACT_ATOMS: atom_id res chain seq x y z
N MET A 1 46.86 -38.67 -35.06
CA MET A 1 46.15 -38.43 -33.79
C MET A 1 45.63 -37.00 -33.83
N SER A 2 44.38 -36.86 -34.28
CA SER A 2 43.72 -35.61 -34.63
C SER A 2 42.82 -35.14 -33.48
N VAL A 3 42.98 -33.87 -33.10
CA VAL A 3 42.23 -33.20 -32.04
C VAL A 3 40.86 -32.79 -32.60
N LEU A 4 39.79 -33.43 -32.13
CA LEU A 4 38.40 -33.01 -32.39
C LEU A 4 38.02 -31.96 -31.33
N LYS A 5 37.94 -30.69 -31.74
CA LYS A 5 37.29 -29.63 -30.97
C LYS A 5 35.76 -29.78 -31.14
N PRO A 6 34.95 -29.76 -30.07
CA PRO A 6 33.51 -29.67 -30.23
C PRO A 6 33.12 -28.23 -30.60
N GLU A 7 32.58 -28.09 -31.81
CA GLU A 7 31.91 -26.89 -32.32
C GLU A 7 30.52 -26.82 -31.66
N ILE A 8 30.27 -25.80 -30.83
CA ILE A 8 28.93 -25.55 -30.26
C ILE A 8 28.17 -24.68 -31.24
N THR A 9 27.29 -25.30 -32.03
CA THR A 9 26.38 -24.61 -32.95
C THR A 9 25.21 -24.02 -32.14
N PHE A 10 25.19 -22.70 -31.98
CA PHE A 10 24.03 -21.99 -31.44
C PHE A 10 22.90 -21.98 -32.47
N VAL A 11 21.80 -22.68 -32.16
CA VAL A 11 20.56 -22.56 -32.91
C VAL A 11 19.83 -21.31 -32.40
N PRO A 12 19.59 -20.27 -33.23
CA PRO A 12 18.87 -19.10 -32.78
C PRO A 12 17.38 -19.45 -32.64
N MET A 13 16.85 -19.36 -31.42
CA MET A 13 15.40 -19.38 -31.21
C MET A 13 14.76 -18.15 -31.87
N PRO A 14 13.66 -18.30 -32.62
CA PRO A 14 12.95 -17.16 -33.16
C PRO A 14 12.35 -16.34 -32.02
N MET A 15 12.80 -15.09 -31.90
CA MET A 15 12.20 -14.11 -30.99
C MET A 15 10.75 -13.86 -31.40
N ILE A 16 9.82 -14.24 -30.53
CA ILE A 16 8.43 -13.80 -30.62
C ILE A 16 8.41 -12.29 -30.34
N LYS A 17 8.36 -11.51 -31.41
CA LYS A 17 8.06 -10.07 -31.38
C LYS A 17 6.64 -9.88 -30.82
N ILE A 18 6.54 -9.48 -29.56
CA ILE A 18 5.40 -8.71 -29.07
C ILE A 18 5.95 -7.37 -28.58
N GLU A 19 6.41 -6.56 -29.53
CA GLU A 19 6.49 -5.12 -29.36
C GLU A 19 5.07 -4.55 -29.54
N LYS A 20 4.39 -4.28 -28.42
CA LYS A 20 3.41 -3.21 -28.36
C LYS A 20 3.87 -2.16 -27.36
N ARG A 21 4.63 -1.23 -27.94
CA ARG A 21 4.88 0.16 -27.55
C ARG A 21 3.75 0.75 -26.68
N THR A 22 3.98 0.84 -25.38
CA THR A 22 3.41 1.93 -24.56
C THR A 22 4.56 2.84 -24.20
N ARG A 23 4.49 4.09 -24.67
CA ARG A 23 5.39 5.15 -24.22
C ARG A 23 5.17 5.28 -22.72
N TYR A 24 6.15 4.85 -21.93
CA TYR A 24 6.20 5.20 -20.53
C TYR A 24 6.60 6.67 -20.49
N ASP A 25 5.63 7.56 -20.30
CA ASP A 25 5.97 8.89 -19.79
C ASP A 25 6.69 8.64 -18.47
N ILE A 26 7.99 8.93 -18.44
CA ILE A 26 8.78 8.85 -17.23
C ILE A 26 8.29 10.01 -16.38
N ILE A 27 7.30 9.74 -15.53
CA ILE A 27 6.85 10.69 -14.53
C ILE A 27 8.02 10.88 -13.57
N PHE A 28 8.59 12.07 -13.56
CA PHE A 28 9.56 12.49 -12.55
C PHE A 28 8.81 13.29 -11.49
N LEU A 29 9.14 13.06 -10.22
CA LEU A 29 8.69 13.94 -9.15
C LEU A 29 9.44 15.26 -9.27
N GLY A 30 8.71 16.38 -9.25
CA GLY A 30 9.32 17.69 -9.15
C GLY A 30 10.02 17.88 -7.80
N GLN A 31 10.93 18.85 -7.72
CA GLN A 31 11.60 19.17 -6.45
C GLN A 31 10.61 19.58 -5.36
N GLU A 32 9.52 20.25 -5.75
CA GLU A 32 8.42 20.63 -4.86
C GLU A 32 7.69 19.40 -4.32
N ASP A 33 7.36 18.43 -5.17
CA ASP A 33 6.74 17.16 -4.77
C ASP A 33 7.63 16.40 -3.77
N ILE A 34 8.94 16.33 -4.05
CA ILE A 34 9.91 15.66 -3.18
C ILE A 34 9.95 16.33 -1.80
N SER A 35 9.94 17.68 -1.77
CA SER A 35 9.92 18.44 -0.53
C SER A 35 8.63 18.19 0.26
N ALA A 36 7.47 18.25 -0.41
CA ALA A 36 6.17 18.01 0.18
C ALA A 36 6.07 16.59 0.79
N LEU A 37 6.59 15.58 0.08
CA LEU A 37 6.59 14.19 0.50
C LEU A 37 7.47 13.89 1.71
N LYS A 38 8.45 14.76 2.02
CA LYS A 38 9.31 14.64 3.22
C LYS A 38 8.76 15.37 4.44
N SER A 39 7.92 16.38 4.21
CA SER A 39 7.24 17.10 5.29
C SER A 39 6.01 16.33 5.80
N PRO A 40 5.49 16.66 7.01
CA PRO A 40 4.21 16.13 7.46
C PRO A 40 3.13 16.34 6.39
N ALA A 41 2.36 15.29 6.11
CA ALA A 41 1.43 15.27 4.99
C ALA A 41 0.44 16.46 5.04
N THR A 42 0.12 17.04 3.88
CA THR A 42 -0.89 18.10 3.81
C THR A 42 -2.29 17.53 3.98
N LEU A 43 -3.24 18.37 4.41
CA LEU A 43 -4.63 17.94 4.57
C LEU A 43 -5.26 17.53 3.24
N SER A 44 -4.91 18.19 2.14
CA SER A 44 -5.35 17.80 0.80
C SER A 44 -4.81 16.43 0.42
N PHE A 45 -3.53 16.17 0.67
CA PHE A 45 -2.94 14.86 0.36
C PHE A 45 -3.50 13.73 1.21
N ILE A 46 -3.80 13.99 2.50
CA ILE A 46 -4.53 13.05 3.35
C ILE A 46 -5.91 12.74 2.78
N GLU A 47 -6.63 13.76 2.31
CA GLU A 47 -7.94 13.57 1.70
C GLU A 47 -7.85 12.70 0.44
N SER A 48 -6.93 13.00 -0.48
CA SER A 48 -6.73 12.22 -1.70
C SER A 48 -6.33 10.78 -1.39
N THR A 49 -5.41 10.58 -0.45
CA THR A 49 -4.97 9.25 0.01
C THR A 49 -6.12 8.46 0.61
N SER A 50 -6.95 9.11 1.44
CA SER A 50 -8.10 8.48 2.07
C SER A 50 -9.12 8.05 1.03
N ARG A 51 -9.46 8.91 0.06
CA ARG A 51 -10.36 8.57 -1.05
C ARG A 51 -9.81 7.40 -1.87
N TYR A 52 -8.50 7.43 -2.16
CA TYR A 52 -7.85 6.36 -2.91
C TYR A 52 -7.97 5.03 -2.17
N ILE A 53 -7.57 4.94 -0.90
CA ILE A 53 -7.68 3.71 -0.10
C ILE A 53 -9.13 3.21 0.01
N VAL A 54 -10.08 4.11 0.23
CA VAL A 54 -11.51 3.78 0.31
C VAL A 54 -12.00 3.10 -0.96
N LYS A 55 -11.53 3.52 -2.14
CA LYS A 55 -11.90 2.91 -3.41
C LYS A 55 -11.55 1.43 -3.47
N PHE A 56 -10.39 1.04 -2.95
CA PHE A 56 -9.97 -0.37 -2.90
C PHE A 56 -10.72 -1.14 -1.81
N ILE A 57 -10.77 -0.60 -0.59
CA ILE A 57 -11.40 -1.30 0.54
C ILE A 57 -12.90 -1.47 0.32
N SER A 58 -13.60 -0.45 -0.18
CA SER A 58 -15.04 -0.52 -0.45
C SER A 58 -15.39 -1.54 -1.54
N SER A 59 -14.51 -1.75 -2.53
CA SER A 59 -14.70 -2.79 -3.54
C SER A 59 -14.65 -4.21 -2.98
N ILE A 60 -14.09 -4.41 -1.77
CA ILE A 60 -14.01 -5.71 -1.09
C ILE A 60 -15.14 -5.82 -0.06
N LEU A 61 -15.33 -4.78 0.76
CA LEU A 61 -16.31 -4.81 1.85
C LEU A 61 -17.76 -4.81 1.37
N TYR A 62 -18.03 -4.17 0.23
CA TYR A 62 -19.40 -3.92 -0.21
C TYR A 62 -19.72 -4.50 -1.59
N SER A 63 -18.90 -5.42 -2.12
CA SER A 63 -19.13 -6.03 -3.45
C SER A 63 -20.45 -6.82 -3.54
N GLN A 64 -21.06 -7.15 -2.41
CA GLN A 64 -22.29 -7.96 -2.31
C GLN A 64 -23.55 -7.16 -1.89
N ASP A 65 -23.43 -5.87 -1.59
CA ASP A 65 -24.57 -5.04 -1.15
C ASP A 65 -25.37 -4.51 -2.36
N ASN A 66 -26.60 -5.00 -2.56
CA ASN A 66 -27.45 -4.66 -3.72
C ASN A 66 -28.14 -3.27 -3.64
N LEU A 67 -27.93 -2.49 -2.57
CA LEU A 67 -28.61 -1.19 -2.36
C LEU A 67 -27.60 -0.03 -2.45
N GLU A 68 -27.50 0.57 -3.64
CA GLU A 68 -26.56 1.67 -3.96
C GLU A 68 -26.55 2.82 -2.93
N HIS A 69 -27.72 3.20 -2.41
CA HIS A 69 -27.84 4.30 -1.44
C HIS A 69 -27.23 3.95 -0.07
N GLN A 70 -27.35 2.71 0.38
CA GLN A 70 -26.73 2.25 1.61
C GLN A 70 -25.21 2.12 1.45
N GLN A 71 -24.77 1.61 0.29
CA GLN A 71 -23.35 1.51 -0.05
C GLN A 71 -22.68 2.88 -0.07
N LYS A 72 -23.28 3.88 -0.73
CA LYS A 72 -22.75 5.25 -0.75
C LYS A 72 -22.55 5.83 0.66
N LYS A 73 -23.53 5.64 1.55
CA LYS A 73 -23.44 6.09 2.94
C LYS A 73 -22.34 5.37 3.73
N LYS A 74 -22.20 4.05 3.55
CA LYS A 74 -21.14 3.26 4.19
C LYS A 74 -19.75 3.67 3.71
N THR A 75 -19.59 3.89 2.41
CA THR A 75 -18.34 4.38 1.79
C THR A 75 -17.95 5.77 2.31
N GLU A 76 -18.91 6.69 2.45
CA GLU A 76 -18.64 8.02 2.99
C GLU A 76 -18.21 7.96 4.48
N LEU A 77 -18.87 7.11 5.28
CA LEU A 77 -18.48 6.90 6.67
C LEU A 77 -17.07 6.29 6.77
N LEU A 78 -16.75 5.34 5.89
CA LEU A 78 -15.44 4.72 5.78
C LEU A 78 -14.37 5.77 5.44
N PHE A 79 -14.63 6.63 4.46
CA PHE A 79 -13.76 7.75 4.10
C PHE A 79 -13.49 8.66 5.30
N LEU A 80 -14.53 9.07 6.03
CA LEU A 80 -14.35 9.93 7.19
C LEU A 80 -13.50 9.27 8.30
N LYS A 81 -13.70 7.96 8.54
CA LYS A 81 -12.88 7.21 9.50
C LYS A 81 -11.40 7.18 9.10
N ILE A 82 -11.10 6.87 7.84
CA ILE A 82 -9.73 6.79 7.32
C ILE A 82 -9.07 8.18 7.31
N LYS A 83 -9.80 9.21 6.87
CA LYS A 83 -9.32 10.60 6.89
C LYS A 83 -8.99 11.05 8.31
N ASN A 84 -9.88 10.81 9.27
CA ASN A 84 -9.64 11.20 10.67
C ASN A 84 -8.46 10.43 11.28
N PHE A 85 -8.31 9.15 10.94
CA PHE A 85 -7.15 8.35 11.35
C PHE A 85 -5.83 8.96 10.85
N PHE A 86 -5.73 9.33 9.58
CA PHE A 86 -4.51 9.97 9.06
C PHE A 86 -4.31 11.40 9.57
N CYS A 87 -5.37 12.17 9.78
CA CYS A 87 -5.28 13.49 10.44
C CYS A 87 -4.71 13.37 11.84
N TYR A 88 -5.14 12.36 12.61
CA TYR A 88 -4.60 12.06 13.93
C TYR A 88 -3.11 11.73 13.86
N LEU A 89 -2.71 10.82 12.96
CA LEU A 89 -1.31 10.45 12.80
C LEU A 89 -0.43 11.61 12.35
N ARG A 90 -0.94 12.49 11.48
CA ARG A 90 -0.25 13.74 11.12
C ARG A 90 -0.02 14.63 12.33
N GLN A 91 -1.03 14.77 13.19
CA GLN A 91 -0.96 15.65 14.35
C GLN A 91 -0.01 15.12 15.44
N PHE A 92 -0.01 13.81 15.68
CA PHE A 92 0.67 13.23 16.86
C PHE A 92 1.92 12.41 16.54
N ALA A 93 2.08 11.97 15.29
CA ALA A 93 3.25 11.20 14.83
C ALA A 93 3.92 11.82 13.60
N SER A 94 3.52 13.03 13.19
CA SER A 94 4.10 13.77 12.06
C SER A 94 4.20 12.99 10.75
N ILE A 95 3.24 12.09 10.48
CA ILE A 95 3.28 11.23 9.29
C ILE A 95 3.47 12.05 8.00
N THR A 96 4.43 11.64 7.19
CA THR A 96 4.84 12.31 5.95
C THR A 96 4.04 11.83 4.75
N GLY A 97 4.11 12.60 3.65
CA GLY A 97 3.50 12.16 2.38
C GLY A 97 4.09 10.83 1.88
N SER A 98 5.40 10.62 2.04
CA SER A 98 6.05 9.37 1.62
C SER A 98 5.51 8.15 2.37
N GLU A 99 5.30 8.29 3.67
CA GLU A 99 4.75 7.23 4.52
C GLU A 99 3.29 6.93 4.16
N LEU A 100 2.50 7.93 3.77
CA LEU A 100 1.14 7.72 3.28
C LEU A 100 1.10 6.98 1.94
N VAL A 101 1.99 7.31 0.99
CA VAL A 101 2.12 6.57 -0.27
C VAL A 101 2.49 5.12 0.00
N TYR A 102 3.46 4.89 0.90
CA TYR A 102 3.90 3.53 1.22
C TYR A 102 2.85 2.74 2.01
N THR A 103 2.13 3.38 2.92
CA THR A 103 0.98 2.80 3.61
C THR A 103 -0.07 2.35 2.59
N THR A 104 -0.38 3.20 1.60
CA THR A 104 -1.31 2.89 0.53
C THR A 104 -0.85 1.67 -0.28
N PHE A 105 0.44 1.61 -0.61
CA PHE A 105 1.03 0.45 -1.29
C PHE A 105 0.86 -0.83 -0.47
N LEU A 106 1.13 -0.81 0.83
CA LEU A 106 0.99 -1.99 1.70
C LEU A 106 -0.46 -2.46 1.81
N VAL A 107 -1.41 -1.53 1.91
CA VAL A 107 -2.85 -1.87 1.92
C VAL A 107 -3.28 -2.47 0.59
N GLN A 108 -2.87 -1.89 -0.54
CA GLN A 108 -3.16 -2.43 -1.87
C GLN A 108 -2.57 -3.84 -2.03
N LYS A 109 -1.33 -4.04 -1.57
CA LYS A 109 -0.66 -5.34 -1.66
C LYS A 109 -1.34 -6.40 -0.81
N LEU A 110 -1.84 -6.05 0.38
CA LEU A 110 -2.63 -6.94 1.21
C LEU A 110 -3.89 -7.40 0.46
N ILE A 111 -4.63 -6.45 -0.11
CA ILE A 111 -5.83 -6.71 -0.91
C ILE A 111 -5.54 -7.62 -2.11
N GLU A 112 -4.42 -7.37 -2.81
CA GLU A 112 -4.00 -8.21 -3.93
C GLU A 112 -3.62 -9.63 -3.46
N SER A 113 -3.01 -9.78 -2.29
CA SER A 113 -2.69 -11.09 -1.71
C SER A 113 -3.95 -11.88 -1.34
N GLU A 114 -4.99 -11.23 -0.80
CA GLU A 114 -6.29 -11.88 -0.53
C GLU A 114 -6.91 -12.45 -1.81
N ASN A 115 -6.77 -11.74 -2.94
CA ASN A 115 -7.31 -12.17 -4.23
C ASN A 115 -6.51 -13.29 -4.90
N GLN A 116 -5.23 -13.45 -4.58
CA GLN A 116 -4.36 -14.48 -5.14
C GLN A 116 -4.38 -15.78 -4.33
N ASP A 117 -4.61 -15.70 -3.02
CA ASP A 117 -4.52 -16.85 -2.09
C ASP A 117 -5.82 -17.68 -1.98
N PHE A 118 -6.86 -17.41 -2.77
CA PHE A 118 -8.09 -18.23 -2.81
C PHE A 118 -7.87 -19.73 -3.16
N CYS A 119 -6.65 -20.16 -3.48
CA CYS A 119 -6.30 -21.53 -3.88
C CYS A 119 -5.47 -22.34 -2.87
N GLU A 120 -5.06 -21.81 -1.72
CA GLU A 120 -4.28 -22.58 -0.73
C GLU A 120 -4.79 -22.33 0.70
N ASP A 121 -4.83 -23.38 1.53
CA ASP A 121 -5.28 -23.42 2.93
C ASP A 121 -4.44 -22.54 3.90
N LYS A 122 -4.26 -21.26 3.58
CA LYS A 122 -3.59 -20.28 4.44
C LYS A 122 -4.64 -19.50 5.21
N ASN A 123 -4.33 -19.20 6.47
CA ASN A 123 -5.12 -18.26 7.28
C ASN A 123 -4.95 -16.85 6.70
N ILE A 124 -5.75 -16.52 5.69
CA ILE A 124 -5.73 -15.23 5.02
C ILE A 124 -6.32 -14.18 5.96
N ILE A 125 -5.59 -13.08 6.18
CA ILE A 125 -6.18 -11.89 6.78
C ILE A 125 -7.18 -11.32 5.78
N THR A 126 -8.48 -11.50 6.01
CA THR A 126 -9.52 -10.82 5.23
C THR A 126 -9.84 -9.47 5.85
N ILE A 127 -9.75 -8.38 5.09
CA ILE A 127 -10.19 -7.06 5.57
C ILE A 127 -11.70 -7.09 5.84
N THR A 128 -12.07 -6.71 7.06
CA THR A 128 -13.44 -6.56 7.53
C THR A 128 -13.62 -5.22 8.24
N ASP A 129 -14.87 -4.77 8.38
CA ASP A 129 -15.18 -3.56 9.15
C ASP A 129 -14.62 -3.58 10.58
N LYS A 130 -14.42 -4.77 11.17
CA LYS A 130 -13.96 -4.95 12.55
C LYS A 130 -12.43 -4.87 12.69
N ASN A 131 -11.68 -5.29 11.68
CA ASN A 131 -10.22 -5.37 11.75
C ASN A 131 -9.50 -4.28 10.93
N MET A 132 -10.22 -3.50 10.13
CA MET A 132 -9.64 -2.49 9.25
C MET A 132 -8.80 -1.45 9.99
N GLY A 133 -9.21 -1.04 11.19
CA GLY A 133 -8.39 -0.13 12.02
C GLY A 133 -7.03 -0.74 12.35
N THR A 134 -7.01 -2.03 12.73
CA THR A 134 -5.78 -2.80 12.99
C THR A 134 -4.94 -2.96 11.73
N VAL A 135 -5.56 -3.22 10.58
CA VAL A 135 -4.87 -3.32 9.29
C VAL A 135 -4.18 -2.01 8.94
N LEU A 136 -4.88 -0.88 9.06
CA LEU A 136 -4.33 0.44 8.76
C LEU A 136 -3.17 0.81 9.68
N ILE A 137 -3.28 0.54 10.98
CA ILE A 137 -2.18 0.85 11.90
C ILE A 137 -0.95 -0.05 11.65
N CYS A 138 -1.14 -1.32 11.31
CA CYS A 138 -0.02 -2.20 10.94
C CYS A 138 0.67 -1.70 9.66
N ALA A 139 -0.08 -1.29 8.64
CA ALA A 139 0.47 -0.72 7.42
C ALA A 139 1.27 0.57 7.68
N VAL A 140 0.76 1.46 8.55
CA VAL A 140 1.46 2.69 8.94
C VAL A 140 2.77 2.39 9.69
N ILE A 141 2.72 1.50 10.68
CA ILE A 141 3.91 1.15 11.46
C ILE A 141 5.00 0.58 10.55
N LEU A 142 4.63 -0.33 9.63
CA LEU A 142 5.57 -0.89 8.66
C LEU A 142 6.09 0.18 7.69
N ALA A 143 5.23 1.07 7.18
CA ALA A 143 5.67 2.17 6.32
C ALA A 143 6.72 3.05 7.00
N MET A 144 6.50 3.42 8.27
CA MET A 144 7.47 4.20 9.06
C MET A 144 8.77 3.42 9.26
N LYS A 145 8.71 2.13 9.62
CA LYS A 145 9.90 1.28 9.79
C LYS A 145 10.71 1.11 8.51
N MET A 146 10.07 1.18 7.34
CA MET A 146 10.74 1.00 6.06
C MET A 146 11.33 2.29 5.49
N ILE A 147 10.77 3.45 5.84
CA ILE A 147 11.18 4.74 5.28
C ILE A 147 12.12 5.50 6.22
N GLN A 148 11.94 5.36 7.54
CA GLN A 148 12.74 6.11 8.51
C GLN A 148 14.04 5.35 8.83
N ASP A 149 15.18 6.05 8.71
CA ASP A 149 16.48 5.53 9.16
C ASP A 149 16.51 5.30 10.68
N VAL A 150 15.81 6.14 11.43
CA VAL A 150 15.62 6.04 12.88
C VAL A 150 14.13 6.07 13.17
N VAL A 151 13.59 4.94 13.64
CA VAL A 151 12.17 4.82 13.97
C VAL A 151 11.88 5.56 15.28
N GLU A 152 11.23 6.71 15.18
CA GLU A 152 10.92 7.57 16.33
C GLU A 152 9.84 6.94 17.23
N TYR A 153 8.81 6.37 16.62
CA TYR A 153 7.63 5.82 17.31
C TYR A 153 7.67 4.29 17.35
N LYS A 154 7.79 3.74 18.56
CA LYS A 154 7.72 2.29 18.79
C LYS A 154 6.27 1.81 18.89
N ASN A 155 6.04 0.52 18.69
CA ASN A 155 4.71 -0.10 18.82
C ASN A 155 4.03 0.21 20.17
N CYS A 156 4.77 0.39 21.28
CA CYS A 156 4.21 0.78 22.57
C CYS A 156 3.55 2.17 22.55
N TRP A 157 4.08 3.10 21.76
CA TRP A 157 3.48 4.42 21.57
C TRP A 157 2.15 4.30 20.83
N PHE A 158 2.13 3.54 19.73
CA PHE A 158 0.90 3.29 18.95
C PHE A 158 -0.16 2.55 19.75
N ALA A 159 0.24 1.50 20.50
CA ALA A 159 -0.65 0.77 21.38
C ALA A 159 -1.33 1.70 22.39
N LYS A 160 -0.56 2.62 23.00
CA LYS A 160 -1.11 3.64 23.90
C LYS A 160 -2.01 4.65 23.19
N ALA A 161 -1.60 5.15 22.02
CA ALA A 161 -2.34 6.17 21.27
C ALA A 161 -3.73 5.67 20.81
N PHE A 162 -3.81 4.40 20.40
CA PHE A 162 -5.05 3.79 19.90
C PHE A 162 -5.78 2.92 20.94
N GLY A 163 -5.30 2.89 22.19
CA GLY A 163 -5.92 2.09 23.26
C GLY A 163 -5.88 0.58 23.01
N MET A 164 -4.87 0.10 22.29
CA MET A 164 -4.69 -1.31 21.93
C MET A 164 -3.78 -2.02 22.93
N ASN A 165 -3.97 -3.33 23.08
CA ASN A 165 -2.99 -4.17 23.77
C ASN A 165 -1.70 -4.27 22.94
N LEU A 166 -0.54 -4.04 23.57
CA LEU A 166 0.76 -4.03 22.89
C LEU A 166 1.11 -5.39 22.27
N ASP A 167 0.89 -6.48 22.99
CA ASP A 167 1.21 -7.82 22.50
C ASP A 167 0.32 -8.17 21.30
N LEU A 168 -0.96 -7.82 21.36
CA LEU A 168 -1.89 -7.97 20.24
C LEU A 168 -1.45 -7.12 19.03
N LEU A 169 -1.00 -5.89 19.24
CA LEU A 169 -0.51 -5.03 18.15
C LEU A 169 0.75 -5.63 17.51
N ASN A 170 1.70 -6.12 18.32
CA ASN A 170 2.91 -6.78 17.81
C ASN A 170 2.57 -8.04 17.01
N LEU A 171 1.66 -8.88 17.51
CA LEU A 171 1.19 -10.07 16.80
C LEU A 171 0.47 -9.70 15.50
N SER A 172 -0.35 -8.65 15.51
CA SER A 172 -1.06 -8.16 14.32
C SER A 172 -0.09 -7.64 13.28
N GLU A 173 0.96 -6.92 13.69
CA GLU A 173 2.00 -6.42 12.78
C GLU A 173 2.74 -7.58 12.09
N ILE A 174 3.16 -8.59 12.85
CA ILE A 174 3.85 -9.77 12.30
C ILE A 174 2.90 -10.54 11.37
N ALA A 175 1.64 -10.74 11.76
CA ALA A 175 0.66 -11.40 10.91
C ALA A 175 0.44 -10.65 9.59
N PHE A 176 0.31 -9.33 9.63
CA PHE A 176 0.21 -8.49 8.44
C PHE A 176 1.45 -8.63 7.56
N PHE A 177 2.65 -8.60 8.15
CA PHE A 177 3.90 -8.72 7.40
C PHE A 177 4.08 -10.11 6.75
N ASN A 178 3.66 -11.17 7.45
CA ASN A 178 3.63 -12.54 6.93
C ASN A 178 2.66 -12.68 5.76
N GLN A 179 1.47 -12.07 5.84
CA GLN A 179 0.47 -12.10 4.76
C GLN A 179 1.01 -11.46 3.47
N LEU A 180 1.88 -10.46 3.59
CA LEU A 180 2.58 -9.86 2.45
C LEU A 180 3.76 -10.70 1.94
N ASN A 181 3.95 -11.92 2.47
CA ASN A 181 5.08 -12.81 2.18
C ASN A 181 6.44 -12.13 2.32
N PHE A 182 6.56 -11.21 3.29
CA PHE A 182 7.75 -10.36 3.49
C PHE A 182 8.15 -9.52 2.27
N SER A 183 7.31 -9.49 1.24
CA SER A 183 7.55 -8.74 0.02
C SER A 183 7.01 -7.33 0.24
N ILE A 184 7.80 -6.44 0.82
CA ILE A 184 7.40 -5.05 1.05
C ILE A 184 8.27 -4.04 0.30
N ALA A 185 9.26 -4.50 -0.47
CA ALA A 185 10.06 -3.61 -1.31
C ALA A 185 9.18 -2.85 -2.31
N LEU A 186 9.27 -1.52 -2.28
CA LEU A 186 8.57 -0.63 -3.19
C LEU A 186 9.58 0.04 -4.12
N GLU A 187 9.50 -0.27 -5.42
CA GLU A 187 10.39 0.34 -6.39
C GLU A 187 10.04 1.82 -6.63
N ARG A 188 11.06 2.63 -6.94
CA ARG A 188 10.87 4.06 -7.24
C ARG A 188 9.79 4.31 -8.30
N LYS A 189 9.80 3.55 -9.40
CA LYS A 189 8.81 3.73 -10.48
C LYS A 189 7.38 3.45 -10.00
N GLN A 190 7.21 2.43 -9.17
CA GLN A 190 5.92 2.09 -8.57
C GLN A 190 5.47 3.16 -7.58
N PHE A 191 6.39 3.66 -6.75
CA PHE A 191 6.12 4.77 -5.83
C PHE A 191 5.61 6.01 -6.58
N ILE A 192 6.31 6.43 -7.64
CA ILE A 192 5.91 7.62 -8.41
C ILE A 192 4.54 7.41 -9.07
N ARG A 193 4.30 6.22 -9.65
CA ARG A 193 3.00 5.90 -10.24
C ARG A 193 1.89 5.98 -9.22
N LEU A 194 2.11 5.41 -8.03
CA LEU A 194 1.11 5.41 -6.97
C LEU A 194 0.84 6.82 -6.45
N TYR A 195 1.88 7.63 -6.26
CA TYR A 195 1.75 9.05 -5.91
C TYR A 195 0.88 9.81 -6.93
N SER A 196 1.15 9.66 -8.23
CA SER A 196 0.36 10.31 -9.28
C SER A 196 -1.11 9.87 -9.25
N GLN A 197 -1.37 8.59 -9.01
CA GLN A 197 -2.73 8.06 -8.91
C GLN A 197 -3.48 8.61 -7.68
N ILE A 198 -2.80 8.78 -6.55
CA ILE A 198 -3.37 9.38 -5.35
C ILE A 198 -3.78 10.84 -5.65
N ILE A 199 -2.91 11.64 -6.26
CA ILE A 199 -3.21 13.05 -6.57
C ILE A 199 -4.37 13.18 -7.56
N GLN A 200 -4.41 12.33 -8.59
CA GLN A 200 -5.53 12.36 -9.56
C GLN A 200 -6.88 12.03 -8.91
N THR A 201 -6.87 11.32 -7.78
CA THR A 201 -8.10 10.98 -7.04
C THR A 201 -8.69 12.16 -6.30
N SER A 202 -7.96 13.26 -6.09
CA SER A 202 -8.54 14.52 -5.59
C SER A 202 -9.28 15.33 -6.65
N GLU A 203 -9.04 15.06 -7.94
CA GLU A 203 -9.62 15.82 -9.06
C GLU A 203 -10.93 15.20 -9.60
N SER A 204 -11.34 14.06 -9.04
CA SER A 204 -12.52 13.27 -9.41
C SER A 204 -13.64 13.38 -8.37
#